data_AF-A0A7W9H9Q4-F1
#
_entry.id   AF-A0A7W9H9Q4-F1
#
_cell.length_a   1.000
_cell.length_b   1.000
_cell.length_c   1.000
_cell.angle_alpha   90.00
_cell.angle_beta   90.00
_cell.angle_gamma   90.00
#
_symmetry.space_group_name_H-M   'P 1'
#
loop_
_entity.id
_entity.type
_entity.pdbx_description
1 polymer ?
#
loop_
_entity_poly.entity_id
_entity_poly.type
_entity_poly.pdbx_seq_one_letter_code
_entity_poly.pdbx_strand_id
1 'polypeptide(L)'
;MTAPTTTLTHRELWDAWSRLWNGDFAIADTILSRTMRVNLPRYGMPDPGTLSDGPSVASWIAAFRSSFDDDARITGELGPFIVGDYAIGRWVFEGTWQGGRPAAATAPAGTRVTFRGVDILRFEDGRIAEYWLSDDQLDLYAQLGVLGDTATASQGAGPAEELRERLAELPKDAGRKLLLQQVLDAAADATESAELRTASGEESFLALGVNSLAAVVLGELLSELTGLPLTPTTVFDQPTPRALADHLWTRLTTTAEGASVSLTAALDRLEEAAAGLSGDDAGESLRTELVTRLGALLDRLTPAPEGASAGKPVEAASAEELLAYLDTRLPHRDDTG
;
A
#
# COMPACT_ATOMS: atom_id res chain seq x y z
N MET A 1 41.93 -25.33 -21.74
CA MET A 1 41.97 -24.33 -20.65
C MET A 1 40.68 -23.55 -20.71
N THR A 2 39.66 -24.00 -19.98
CA THR A 2 38.42 -23.24 -19.80
C THR A 2 38.75 -22.11 -18.84
N ALA A 3 38.56 -20.86 -19.26
CA ALA A 3 38.77 -19.70 -18.39
C ALA A 3 37.91 -19.85 -17.11
N PRO A 4 38.40 -19.47 -15.93
CA PRO A 4 37.56 -19.46 -14.74
C PRO A 4 36.40 -18.49 -14.99
N THR A 5 35.18 -19.01 -15.04
CA THR A 5 33.98 -18.17 -15.03
C THR A 5 33.89 -17.58 -13.63
N THR A 6 34.30 -16.33 -13.48
CA THR A 6 34.21 -15.62 -12.19
C THR A 6 32.74 -15.54 -11.79
N THR A 7 32.36 -16.32 -10.79
CA THR A 7 31.03 -16.32 -10.17
C THR A 7 30.85 -15.00 -9.42
N LEU A 8 29.79 -14.25 -9.72
CA LEU A 8 29.47 -13.01 -9.02
C LEU A 8 29.02 -13.30 -7.60
N THR A 9 29.43 -12.46 -6.65
CA THR A 9 28.95 -12.49 -5.27
C THR A 9 27.50 -11.97 -5.18
N HIS A 10 26.79 -12.30 -4.09
CA HIS A 10 25.42 -11.81 -3.85
C HIS A 10 25.32 -10.27 -3.81
N ARG A 11 26.35 -9.59 -3.31
CA ARG A 11 26.42 -8.12 -3.34
C ARG A 11 26.58 -7.62 -4.78
N GLU A 12 27.51 -8.18 -5.54
CA GLU A 12 27.72 -7.78 -6.94
C GLU A 12 26.48 -8.04 -7.82
N LEU A 13 25.76 -9.13 -7.55
CA LEU A 13 24.48 -9.43 -8.21
C LEU A 13 23.39 -8.42 -7.84
N TRP A 14 23.29 -8.02 -6.58
CA TRP A 14 22.38 -6.95 -6.17
C TRP A 14 22.72 -5.61 -6.85
N ASP A 15 23.99 -5.23 -6.86
CA ASP A 15 24.43 -3.97 -7.46
C ASP A 15 24.20 -3.99 -8.99
N ALA A 16 24.41 -5.14 -9.62
CA ALA A 16 24.08 -5.34 -11.03
C ALA A 16 22.56 -5.30 -11.28
N TRP A 17 21.73 -5.84 -10.38
CA TRP A 17 20.28 -5.71 -10.45
C TRP A 17 19.82 -4.26 -10.41
N SER A 18 20.41 -3.45 -9.51
CA SER A 18 20.15 -2.00 -9.45
C SER A 18 20.62 -1.28 -10.73
N ARG A 19 21.73 -1.69 -11.35
CA ARG A 19 22.16 -1.14 -12.66
C ARG A 19 21.20 -1.50 -13.79
N LEU A 20 20.67 -2.72 -13.81
CA LEU A 20 19.69 -3.15 -14.80
C LEU A 20 18.43 -2.27 -14.74
N TRP A 21 17.89 -2.04 -13.54
CA TRP A 21 16.77 -1.11 -13.31
C TRP A 21 17.08 0.35 -13.63
N ASN A 22 18.35 0.73 -13.66
CA ASN A 22 18.83 2.06 -14.03
C ASN A 22 19.29 2.14 -15.51
N GLY A 23 18.96 1.15 -16.34
CA GLY A 23 19.11 1.22 -17.80
C GLY A 23 20.28 0.43 -18.39
N ASP A 24 21.09 -0.26 -17.58
CA ASP A 24 22.10 -1.17 -18.10
C ASP A 24 21.44 -2.50 -18.52
N PHE A 25 20.75 -2.51 -19.66
CA PHE A 25 20.01 -3.70 -20.10
C PHE A 25 20.91 -4.83 -20.61
N ALA A 26 22.14 -4.51 -21.01
CA ALA A 26 23.08 -5.47 -21.59
C ALA A 26 23.56 -6.52 -20.58
N ILE A 27 23.47 -6.24 -19.28
CA ILE A 27 23.90 -7.17 -18.22
C ILE A 27 22.87 -8.24 -17.86
N ALA A 28 21.63 -8.15 -18.37
CA ALA A 28 20.52 -9.03 -17.96
C ALA A 28 20.84 -10.53 -18.15
N ASP A 29 21.35 -10.93 -19.32
CA ASP A 29 21.77 -12.32 -19.58
C ASP A 29 22.94 -12.80 -18.74
N THR A 30 23.71 -11.88 -18.18
CA THR A 30 24.86 -12.21 -17.33
C THR A 30 24.43 -12.44 -15.89
N ILE A 31 23.47 -11.67 -15.39
CA ILE A 31 23.08 -11.70 -13.97
C ILE A 31 21.85 -12.54 -13.68
N LEU A 32 20.97 -12.77 -14.66
CA LEU A 32 19.74 -13.54 -14.49
C LEU A 32 19.94 -15.01 -14.87
N SER A 33 19.26 -15.89 -14.15
CA SER A 33 19.17 -17.31 -14.51
C SER A 33 18.25 -17.50 -15.72
N ARG A 34 18.55 -18.50 -16.55
CA ARG A 34 17.68 -18.91 -17.67
C ARG A 34 16.41 -19.62 -17.22
N THR A 35 16.34 -20.01 -15.95
CA THR A 35 15.19 -20.67 -15.32
C THR A 35 14.62 -19.80 -14.20
N MET A 36 14.83 -18.48 -14.30
CA MET A 36 14.39 -17.53 -13.29
C MET A 36 12.87 -17.59 -13.11
N ARG A 37 12.44 -17.50 -11.86
CA ARG A 37 11.04 -17.28 -11.51
C ARG A 37 10.84 -15.84 -11.08
N VAL A 38 9.79 -15.22 -11.60
CA VAL A 38 9.40 -13.85 -11.25
C VAL A 38 8.05 -13.90 -10.55
N ASN A 39 7.93 -13.20 -9.43
CA ASN A 39 6.74 -13.14 -8.61
C ASN A 39 6.34 -11.66 -8.46
N LEU A 40 5.35 -11.23 -9.23
CA LEU A 40 4.88 -9.85 -9.24
C LEU A 40 3.51 -9.72 -8.57
N PRO A 41 3.16 -8.53 -8.05
CA PRO A 41 1.78 -8.16 -7.78
C PRO A 41 0.92 -8.34 -9.05
N ARG A 42 -0.37 -8.65 -8.90
CA ARG A 42 -1.24 -8.93 -10.06
C ARG A 42 -1.67 -7.70 -10.83
N TYR A 43 -1.88 -6.58 -10.14
CA TYR A 43 -2.44 -5.38 -10.75
C TYR A 43 -1.37 -4.58 -11.48
N GLY A 44 -1.63 -4.14 -12.72
CA GLY A 44 -0.73 -3.25 -13.47
C GLY A 44 0.60 -3.87 -13.92
N MET A 45 0.81 -5.17 -13.73
CA MET A 45 2.06 -5.90 -14.04
C MET A 45 1.86 -6.89 -15.19
N PRO A 46 2.94 -7.25 -15.93
CA PRO A 46 2.86 -8.30 -16.95
C PRO A 46 2.60 -9.68 -16.31
N ASP A 47 2.13 -10.63 -17.12
CA ASP A 47 2.06 -12.03 -16.71
C ASP A 47 3.48 -12.52 -16.36
N PRO A 48 3.75 -12.94 -15.10
CA PRO A 48 5.08 -13.38 -14.69
C PRO A 48 5.60 -14.58 -15.49
N GLY A 49 4.72 -15.41 -16.06
CA GLY A 49 5.11 -16.51 -16.94
C GLY A 49 5.82 -16.06 -18.23
N THR A 50 5.66 -14.79 -18.61
CA THR A 50 6.33 -14.21 -19.78
C THR A 50 7.75 -13.70 -19.46
N LEU A 51 8.13 -13.62 -18.18
CA LEU A 51 9.41 -13.10 -17.69
C LEU A 51 10.30 -14.25 -17.24
N SER A 52 10.72 -15.09 -18.18
CA SER A 52 11.43 -16.35 -17.89
C SER A 52 12.94 -16.30 -18.17
N ASP A 53 13.43 -15.21 -18.74
CA ASP A 53 14.84 -15.04 -19.11
C ASP A 53 15.33 -13.59 -19.02
N GLY A 54 16.64 -13.41 -19.21
CA GLY A 54 17.29 -12.10 -19.17
C GLY A 54 16.66 -11.07 -20.11
N PRO A 55 16.46 -11.39 -21.42
CA PRO A 55 15.95 -10.42 -22.37
C PRO A 55 14.49 -10.04 -22.13
N SER A 56 13.63 -10.96 -21.68
CA SER A 56 12.23 -10.64 -21.34
C SER A 56 12.15 -9.68 -20.14
N VAL A 57 12.93 -9.92 -19.08
CA VAL A 57 13.01 -9.02 -17.92
C VAL A 57 13.56 -7.65 -18.32
N ALA A 58 14.65 -7.61 -19.09
CA ALA A 58 15.22 -6.35 -19.57
C ALA A 58 14.22 -5.55 -20.43
N SER A 59 13.48 -6.24 -21.31
CA SER A 59 12.46 -5.63 -22.16
C SER A 59 11.30 -5.04 -21.34
N TRP A 60 10.88 -5.73 -20.28
CA TRP A 60 9.86 -5.22 -19.36
C TRP A 60 10.34 -3.97 -18.62
N ILE A 61 11.54 -3.99 -18.05
CA ILE A 61 12.14 -2.84 -17.35
C ILE A 61 12.30 -1.67 -18.33
N ALA A 62 12.78 -1.91 -19.55
CA ALA A 62 12.91 -0.88 -20.57
C ALA A 62 11.57 -0.24 -20.95
N ALA A 63 10.52 -1.06 -21.09
CA ALA A 63 9.17 -0.58 -21.41
C ALA A 63 8.55 0.23 -20.25
N PHE A 64 8.85 -0.11 -19.00
CA PHE A 64 8.46 0.70 -17.86
C PHE A 64 9.19 2.06 -17.89
N ARG A 65 10.53 2.03 -18.01
CA ARG A 65 11.38 3.23 -18.01
C ARG A 65 11.09 4.19 -19.15
N SER A 66 10.66 3.70 -20.31
CA SER A 66 10.36 4.55 -21.48
C SER A 66 9.22 5.55 -21.27
N SER A 67 8.46 5.43 -20.17
CA SER A 67 7.39 6.37 -19.82
C SER A 67 7.90 7.57 -18.99
N PHE A 68 9.19 7.58 -18.64
CA PHE A 68 9.83 8.62 -17.83
C PHE A 68 11.03 9.24 -18.54
N ASP A 69 11.59 10.30 -17.96
CA ASP A 69 12.81 10.96 -18.42
C ASP A 69 14.06 10.08 -18.28
N ASP A 70 15.13 10.45 -18.99
CA ASP A 70 16.41 9.74 -18.93
C ASP A 70 17.06 9.80 -17.54
N ASP A 71 16.72 10.82 -16.74
CA ASP A 71 17.18 11.00 -15.36
C ASP A 71 16.42 10.14 -14.34
N ALA A 72 15.39 9.38 -14.78
CA ALA A 72 14.63 8.51 -13.91
C ALA A 72 15.51 7.41 -13.31
N ARG A 73 15.49 7.28 -11.98
CA ARG A 73 16.39 6.37 -11.25
C ARG A 73 15.71 5.67 -10.09
N ILE A 74 16.16 4.44 -9.84
CA ILE A 74 15.89 3.69 -8.62
C ILE A 74 17.13 3.76 -7.72
N THR A 75 16.94 4.19 -6.48
CA THR A 75 17.99 4.23 -5.45
C THR A 75 17.57 3.44 -4.22
N GLY A 76 18.52 2.76 -3.58
CA GLY A 76 18.26 2.05 -2.32
C GLY A 76 17.96 3.02 -1.18
N GLU A 77 16.82 2.85 -0.50
CA GLU A 77 16.50 3.55 0.76
C GLU A 77 16.98 2.74 1.97
N LEU A 78 16.85 1.41 1.92
CA LEU A 78 17.21 0.53 3.02
C LEU A 78 17.71 -0.82 2.52
N GLY A 79 18.80 -1.30 3.13
CA GLY A 79 19.46 -2.53 2.70
C GLY A 79 20.52 -2.27 1.63
N PRO A 80 20.98 -3.31 0.92
CA PRO A 80 20.41 -4.64 0.89
C PRO A 80 20.87 -5.47 2.09
N PHE A 81 19.94 -6.20 2.70
CA PHE A 81 20.25 -7.21 3.71
C PHE A 81 20.43 -8.55 3.00
N ILE A 82 21.62 -9.14 3.13
CA ILE A 82 21.94 -10.44 2.54
C ILE A 82 21.95 -11.49 3.63
N VAL A 83 21.13 -12.52 3.48
CA VAL A 83 21.01 -13.63 4.43
C VAL A 83 20.97 -14.94 3.66
N GLY A 84 22.04 -15.73 3.77
CA GLY A 84 22.22 -16.94 2.96
C GLY A 84 22.18 -16.61 1.47
N ASP A 85 21.29 -17.30 0.76
CA ASP A 85 21.10 -17.16 -0.70
C ASP A 85 20.06 -16.10 -1.06
N TYR A 86 19.65 -15.25 -0.11
CA TYR A 86 18.65 -14.21 -0.33
C TYR A 86 19.22 -12.81 -0.10
N ALA A 87 18.71 -11.85 -0.87
CA ALA A 87 18.84 -10.43 -0.57
C ALA A 87 17.46 -9.77 -0.53
N ILE A 88 17.29 -8.81 0.37
CA ILE A 88 16.11 -7.94 0.42
C ILE A 88 16.56 -6.49 0.57
N GLY A 89 15.88 -5.58 -0.14
CA GLY A 89 16.16 -4.15 -0.03
C GLY A 89 14.95 -3.31 -0.43
N ARG A 90 14.80 -2.18 0.24
CA ARG A 90 13.83 -1.15 -0.10
C ARG A 90 14.47 -0.13 -1.02
N TRP A 91 13.74 0.30 -2.02
CA TRP A 91 14.17 1.29 -2.98
C TRP A 91 13.10 2.37 -3.17
N VAL A 92 13.55 3.51 -3.68
CA VAL A 92 12.71 4.61 -4.15
C VAL A 92 13.01 4.85 -5.62
N PHE A 93 11.95 4.97 -6.41
CA PHE A 93 12.00 5.45 -7.78
C PHE A 93 11.70 6.94 -7.79
N GLU A 94 12.50 7.70 -8.51
CA GLU A 94 12.23 9.11 -8.81
C GLU A 94 12.37 9.33 -10.32
N GLY A 95 11.37 9.95 -10.95
CA GLY A 95 11.37 10.19 -12.39
C GLY A 95 10.36 11.26 -12.79
N THR A 96 10.46 11.72 -14.03
CA THR A 96 9.53 12.69 -14.61
C THR A 96 8.73 12.03 -15.70
N TRP A 97 7.41 11.99 -15.55
CA TRP A 97 6.47 11.39 -16.50
C TRP A 97 6.56 12.06 -17.88
N GLN A 98 6.71 11.27 -18.94
CA GLN A 98 6.74 11.75 -20.33
C GLN A 98 5.51 11.33 -21.14
N GLY A 99 4.65 10.47 -20.59
CA GLY A 99 3.55 9.83 -21.32
C GLY A 99 3.86 8.37 -21.65
N GLY A 100 2.90 7.68 -22.25
CA GLY A 100 3.05 6.27 -22.62
C GLY A 100 2.14 5.37 -21.79
N ARG A 101 2.72 4.50 -20.96
CA ARG A 101 1.97 3.52 -20.16
C ARG A 101 1.96 3.91 -18.69
N PRO A 102 0.80 3.90 -18.00
CA PRO A 102 -0.50 3.41 -18.48
C PRO A 102 -1.22 4.42 -19.39
N ALA A 103 -1.95 3.93 -20.39
CA ALA A 103 -2.68 4.75 -21.36
C ALA A 103 -3.83 5.58 -20.73
N ALA A 104 -4.29 5.17 -19.55
CA ALA A 104 -5.31 5.86 -18.77
C ALA A 104 -4.75 7.05 -17.95
N ALA A 105 -3.44 7.30 -17.97
CA ALA A 105 -2.84 8.43 -17.28
C ALA A 105 -3.38 9.75 -17.83
N THR A 106 -3.83 10.61 -16.93
CA THR A 106 -4.35 11.96 -17.26
C THR A 106 -3.34 13.05 -16.90
N ALA A 107 -2.30 12.72 -16.11
CA ALA A 107 -1.26 13.65 -15.75
C ALA A 107 -0.48 14.17 -16.98
N PRO A 108 -0.18 15.47 -17.05
CA PRO A 108 0.58 16.05 -18.15
C PRO A 108 2.04 15.56 -18.15
N ALA A 109 2.66 15.46 -19.33
CA ALA A 109 4.09 15.26 -19.44
C ALA A 109 4.85 16.37 -18.68
N GLY A 110 5.93 16.00 -18.00
CA GLY A 110 6.64 16.84 -17.04
C GLY A 110 6.23 16.64 -15.57
N THR A 111 5.22 15.80 -15.28
CA THR A 111 4.81 15.51 -13.90
C THR A 111 5.90 14.73 -13.17
N ARG A 112 6.39 15.25 -12.05
CA ARG A 112 7.36 14.55 -11.21
C ARG A 112 6.64 13.46 -10.41
N VAL A 113 7.17 12.25 -10.42
CA VAL A 113 6.64 11.13 -9.65
C VAL A 113 7.67 10.55 -8.70
N THR A 114 7.19 10.00 -7.59
CA THR A 114 8.01 9.25 -6.64
C THR A 114 7.18 8.11 -6.07
N PHE A 115 7.74 6.90 -6.09
CA PHE A 115 7.12 5.74 -5.44
C PHE A 115 8.21 4.79 -4.96
N ARG A 116 7.84 3.84 -4.11
CA ARG A 116 8.79 2.96 -3.43
C ARG A 116 8.43 1.51 -3.65
N GLY A 117 9.38 0.65 -3.35
CA GLY A 117 9.15 -0.78 -3.35
C GLY A 117 10.23 -1.54 -2.62
N VAL A 118 10.04 -2.85 -2.60
CA VAL A 118 10.91 -3.83 -1.99
C VAL A 118 11.17 -4.90 -3.02
N ASP A 119 12.45 -5.16 -3.24
CA ASP A 119 12.91 -6.30 -4.03
C ASP A 119 13.43 -7.38 -3.09
N ILE A 120 13.00 -8.62 -3.33
CA ILE A 120 13.60 -9.82 -2.75
C ILE A 120 14.19 -10.63 -3.89
N LEU A 121 15.46 -10.99 -3.77
CA LEU A 121 16.19 -11.79 -4.75
C LEU A 121 16.65 -13.08 -4.10
N ARG A 122 16.51 -14.21 -4.80
CA ARG A 122 17.20 -15.46 -4.49
C ARG A 122 18.32 -15.68 -5.48
N PHE A 123 19.48 -16.06 -4.99
CA PHE A 123 20.67 -16.34 -5.78
C PHE A 123 20.88 -17.85 -5.92
N GLU A 124 21.43 -18.27 -7.06
CA GLU A 124 21.81 -19.65 -7.36
C GLU A 124 22.90 -19.61 -8.43
N ASP A 125 23.98 -20.36 -8.26
CA ASP A 125 25.09 -20.48 -9.22
C ASP A 125 25.66 -19.13 -9.72
N GLY A 126 25.74 -18.13 -8.82
CA GLY A 126 26.22 -16.79 -9.14
C GLY A 126 25.30 -15.99 -10.05
N ARG A 127 24.00 -16.30 -10.04
CA ARG A 127 22.94 -15.62 -10.78
C ARG A 127 21.73 -15.38 -9.90
N ILE A 128 20.87 -14.46 -10.31
CA ILE A 128 19.54 -14.25 -9.72
C ILE A 128 18.61 -15.31 -10.30
N ALA A 129 18.13 -16.20 -9.44
CA ALA A 129 17.29 -17.32 -9.84
C ALA A 129 15.81 -17.11 -9.48
N GLU A 130 15.52 -16.16 -8.60
CA GLU A 130 14.14 -15.81 -8.27
C GLU A 130 14.03 -14.35 -7.84
N TYR A 131 12.93 -13.71 -8.22
CA TYR A 131 12.62 -12.33 -7.89
C TYR A 131 11.19 -12.23 -7.35
N TRP A 132 11.03 -11.51 -6.23
CA TRP A 132 9.73 -11.05 -5.74
C TRP A 132 9.73 -9.53 -5.65
N LEU A 133 8.67 -8.93 -6.16
CA LEU A 133 8.41 -7.49 -6.11
C LEU A 133 7.22 -7.19 -5.21
N SER A 134 7.35 -6.15 -4.40
CA SER A 134 6.24 -5.47 -3.74
C SER A 134 6.48 -3.97 -3.82
N ASP A 135 5.64 -3.23 -4.52
CA ASP A 135 5.79 -1.79 -4.70
C ASP A 135 4.50 -1.01 -4.47
N ASP A 136 4.65 0.30 -4.34
CA ASP A 136 3.57 1.26 -4.16
C ASP A 136 3.03 1.69 -5.55
N GLN A 137 2.82 0.76 -6.49
CA GLN A 137 2.40 1.07 -7.86
C GLN A 137 1.05 1.83 -7.92
N LEU A 138 0.18 1.59 -6.93
CA LEU A 138 -1.09 2.31 -6.81
C LEU A 138 -0.85 3.81 -6.53
N ASP A 139 0.16 4.16 -5.73
CA ASP A 139 0.55 5.54 -5.47
C ASP A 139 1.10 6.22 -6.72
N LEU A 140 1.82 5.47 -7.58
CA LEU A 140 2.22 5.96 -8.90
C LEU A 140 1.01 6.25 -9.78
N TYR A 141 0.01 5.35 -9.81
CA TYR A 141 -1.19 5.54 -10.63
C TYR A 141 -2.07 6.69 -10.14
N ALA A 142 -2.14 6.92 -8.83
CA ALA A 142 -2.76 8.11 -8.25
C ALA A 142 -2.04 9.39 -8.71
N GLN A 143 -0.70 9.44 -8.64
CA GLN A 143 0.09 10.58 -9.13
C GLN A 143 -0.09 10.84 -10.62
N LEU A 144 -0.35 9.80 -11.42
CA LEU A 144 -0.61 9.89 -12.85
C LEU A 144 -2.07 10.18 -13.21
N GLY A 145 -2.95 10.31 -12.20
CA GLY A 145 -4.38 10.54 -12.39
C GLY A 145 -5.10 9.41 -13.15
N VAL A 146 -4.56 8.18 -13.04
CA VAL A 146 -5.15 6.95 -13.61
C VAL A 146 -6.32 6.49 -12.74
N LEU A 147 -6.13 6.59 -11.43
CA LEU A 147 -7.19 6.48 -10.45
C LEU A 147 -7.82 7.87 -10.40
N GLY A 148 -9.02 8.01 -10.98
CA GLY A 148 -9.68 9.31 -11.12
C GLY A 148 -9.62 10.11 -9.83
N ASP A 149 -9.17 11.36 -9.95
CA ASP A 149 -8.97 12.38 -8.91
C ASP A 149 -9.15 11.92 -7.44
N THR A 150 -8.30 11.01 -6.97
CA THR A 150 -8.21 10.69 -5.53
C THR A 150 -7.44 11.76 -4.75
N ALA A 151 -6.91 12.78 -5.42
CA ALA A 151 -6.23 13.94 -4.82
C ALA A 151 -7.18 15.09 -4.44
N THR A 152 -8.45 15.07 -4.88
CA THR A 152 -9.52 15.93 -4.36
C THR A 152 -10.42 15.24 -3.34
N ALA A 153 -10.10 14.00 -2.92
CA ALA A 153 -10.69 13.35 -1.75
C ALA A 153 -10.03 13.82 -0.43
N SER A 154 -9.91 15.14 -0.27
CA SER A 154 -9.90 15.78 1.05
C SER A 154 -11.08 16.75 1.09
N GLN A 155 -12.28 16.24 0.78
CA GLN A 155 -13.58 16.67 1.32
C GLN A 155 -14.79 15.86 0.79
N GLY A 156 -14.59 14.64 0.28
CA GLY A 156 -15.68 13.67 0.02
C GLY A 156 -15.27 12.29 0.52
N ALA A 157 -16.12 11.67 1.33
CA ALA A 157 -15.97 10.31 1.81
C ALA A 157 -15.68 9.35 0.64
N GLY A 158 -14.69 8.44 0.77
CA GLY A 158 -14.48 7.40 -0.26
C GLY A 158 -15.70 6.45 -0.37
N PRO A 159 -15.80 5.56 -1.37
CA PRO A 159 -16.97 4.69 -1.57
C PRO A 159 -17.36 3.89 -0.32
N ALA A 160 -16.35 3.44 0.44
CA ALA A 160 -16.55 2.75 1.70
C ALA A 160 -17.07 3.64 2.84
N GLU A 161 -16.73 4.92 2.83
CA GLU A 161 -17.18 5.89 3.83
C GLU A 161 -18.56 6.45 3.48
N GLU A 162 -18.87 6.69 2.19
CA GLU A 162 -20.22 6.95 1.71
C GLU A 162 -21.17 5.78 2.00
N LEU A 163 -20.71 4.54 1.79
CA LEU A 163 -21.49 3.35 2.14
C LEU A 163 -21.74 3.29 3.65
N ARG A 164 -20.73 3.59 4.49
CA ARG A 164 -20.89 3.60 5.95
C ARG A 164 -21.85 4.69 6.42
N GLU A 165 -21.76 5.89 5.87
CA GLU A 165 -22.67 7.00 6.18
C GLU A 165 -24.11 6.63 5.81
N ARG A 166 -24.33 6.11 4.59
CA ARG A 166 -25.65 5.62 4.16
C ARG A 166 -26.17 4.46 5.03
N LEU A 167 -25.30 3.56 5.48
CA LEU A 167 -25.70 2.46 6.37
C LEU A 167 -26.01 2.93 7.79
N ALA A 168 -25.37 4.01 8.27
CA ALA A 168 -25.62 4.59 9.58
C ALA A 168 -26.99 5.29 9.66
N GLU A 169 -27.47 5.86 8.55
CA GLU A 169 -28.80 6.50 8.46
C GLU A 169 -29.95 5.51 8.24
N LEU A 170 -29.66 4.27 7.80
CA LEU A 170 -30.67 3.29 7.45
C LEU A 170 -31.03 2.38 8.63
N PRO A 171 -32.33 2.05 8.81
CA PRO A 171 -32.73 0.95 9.68
C PRO A 171 -32.06 -0.36 9.28
N LYS A 172 -31.73 -1.21 10.25
CA LYS A 172 -31.01 -2.49 10.07
C LYS A 172 -31.50 -3.32 8.88
N ASP A 173 -32.82 -3.46 8.72
CA ASP A 173 -33.40 -4.27 7.64
C ASP A 173 -33.23 -3.62 6.26
N ALA A 174 -33.22 -2.29 6.19
CA ALA A 174 -32.97 -1.54 4.95
C ALA A 174 -31.48 -1.56 4.58
N GLY A 175 -30.59 -1.40 5.57
CA GLY A 175 -29.14 -1.49 5.36
C GLY A 175 -28.68 -2.88 4.90
N ARG A 176 -29.25 -3.95 5.47
CA ARG A 176 -29.00 -5.34 5.01
C ARG A 176 -29.47 -5.60 3.59
N LYS A 177 -30.63 -5.05 3.20
CA LYS A 177 -31.12 -5.14 1.81
C LYS A 177 -30.21 -4.39 0.82
N LEU A 178 -29.72 -3.22 1.23
CA LEU A 178 -28.74 -2.47 0.44
C LEU A 178 -27.46 -3.29 0.25
N LEU A 179 -26.89 -3.83 1.32
CA LEU A 179 -25.69 -4.68 1.23
C LEU A 179 -25.93 -5.94 0.40
N LEU A 180 -27.10 -6.56 0.50
CA LEU A 180 -27.46 -7.69 -0.34
C LEU A 180 -27.44 -7.33 -1.83
N GLN A 181 -28.00 -6.17 -2.19
CA GLN A 181 -27.93 -5.69 -3.58
C GLN A 181 -26.49 -5.45 -4.03
N GLN A 182 -25.66 -4.82 -3.20
CA GLN A 182 -24.24 -4.61 -3.51
C GLN A 182 -23.46 -5.92 -3.70
N VAL A 183 -23.76 -6.95 -2.90
CA VAL A 183 -23.17 -8.28 -3.06
C VAL A 183 -23.62 -8.95 -4.35
N LEU A 184 -24.89 -8.79 -4.75
CA LEU A 184 -25.42 -9.33 -6.00
C LEU A 184 -24.86 -8.61 -7.24
N ASP A 185 -24.69 -7.28 -7.16
CA ASP A 185 -24.06 -6.50 -8.22
C ASP A 185 -22.59 -6.89 -8.40
N ALA A 186 -21.83 -6.99 -7.30
CA ALA A 186 -20.44 -7.44 -7.35
C ALA A 186 -20.31 -8.89 -7.84
N ALA A 187 -21.26 -9.76 -7.51
CA ALA A 187 -21.28 -11.15 -8.01
C ALA A 187 -21.62 -11.20 -9.52
N ALA A 188 -22.53 -10.34 -9.99
CA ALA A 188 -22.85 -10.20 -11.41
C ALA A 188 -21.63 -9.73 -12.20
N ASP A 189 -20.87 -8.76 -11.67
CA ASP A 189 -19.64 -8.26 -12.30
C ASP A 189 -18.53 -9.31 -12.29
N ALA A 190 -18.32 -10.01 -11.18
CA ALA A 190 -17.31 -11.06 -11.07
C ALA A 190 -17.57 -12.29 -11.97
N THR A 191 -18.81 -12.51 -12.40
CA THR A 191 -19.22 -13.62 -13.26
C THR A 191 -19.61 -13.20 -14.68
N GLU A 192 -19.56 -11.90 -14.98
CA GLU A 192 -20.09 -11.29 -16.21
C GLU A 192 -21.55 -11.67 -16.50
N SER A 193 -22.33 -11.98 -15.45
CA SER A 193 -23.73 -12.43 -15.54
C SER A 193 -24.69 -11.42 -14.92
N ALA A 194 -25.29 -10.59 -15.76
CA ALA A 194 -26.23 -9.56 -15.32
C ALA A 194 -27.50 -10.11 -14.66
N GLU A 195 -27.82 -11.38 -14.87
CA GLU A 195 -29.00 -12.06 -14.31
C GLU A 195 -28.93 -12.13 -12.76
N LEU A 196 -27.71 -12.19 -12.21
CA LEU A 196 -27.47 -12.29 -10.77
C LEU A 196 -27.94 -11.05 -10.00
N ARG A 197 -27.99 -9.87 -10.63
CA ARG A 197 -28.49 -8.63 -10.01
C ARG A 197 -29.93 -8.75 -9.53
N THR A 198 -30.71 -9.63 -10.15
CA THR A 198 -32.13 -9.85 -9.82
C THR A 198 -32.36 -11.08 -8.93
N ALA A 199 -31.30 -11.79 -8.53
CA ALA A 199 -31.42 -13.00 -7.72
C ALA A 199 -31.92 -12.69 -6.30
N SER A 200 -32.56 -13.70 -5.67
CA SER A 200 -33.10 -13.57 -4.31
C SER A 200 -32.01 -13.49 -3.22
N GLY A 201 -30.81 -13.98 -3.54
CA GLY A 201 -29.65 -14.08 -2.66
C GLY A 201 -29.67 -15.26 -1.68
N GLU A 202 -30.65 -16.17 -1.80
CA GLU A 202 -30.76 -17.40 -1.01
C GLU A 202 -29.97 -18.57 -1.61
N GLU A 203 -29.76 -18.53 -2.92
CA GLU A 203 -29.01 -19.54 -3.65
C GLU A 203 -27.52 -19.43 -3.32
N SER A 204 -26.86 -20.58 -3.25
CA SER A 204 -25.42 -20.61 -3.01
C SER A 204 -24.66 -19.94 -4.15
N PHE A 205 -23.55 -19.26 -3.84
CA PHE A 205 -22.65 -18.68 -4.83
C PHE A 205 -22.23 -19.69 -5.92
N LEU A 206 -22.02 -20.96 -5.57
CA LEU A 206 -21.73 -22.03 -6.53
C LEU A 206 -22.88 -22.29 -7.51
N ALA A 207 -24.12 -22.31 -7.03
CA ALA A 207 -25.32 -22.47 -7.86
C ALA A 207 -25.55 -21.26 -8.79
N LEU A 208 -25.11 -20.08 -8.34
CA LEU A 208 -25.13 -18.83 -9.09
C LEU A 208 -23.95 -18.69 -10.08
N GLY A 209 -23.07 -19.69 -10.17
CA GLY A 209 -21.93 -19.68 -11.12
C GLY A 209 -20.67 -18.97 -10.61
N VAL A 210 -20.63 -18.54 -9.35
CA VAL A 210 -19.42 -18.00 -8.72
C VAL A 210 -18.45 -19.15 -8.43
N ASN A 211 -17.49 -19.32 -9.35
CA ASN A 211 -16.39 -20.27 -9.22
C ASN A 211 -15.22 -19.70 -8.38
N SER A 212 -14.16 -20.47 -8.20
CA SER A 212 -13.00 -20.06 -7.38
C SER A 212 -12.31 -18.77 -7.85
N LEU A 213 -12.33 -18.45 -9.15
CA LEU A 213 -11.77 -17.20 -9.67
C LEU A 213 -12.75 -16.04 -9.45
N ALA A 214 -14.03 -16.24 -9.74
CA ALA A 214 -15.08 -15.25 -9.48
C ALA A 214 -15.20 -14.92 -7.98
N ALA A 215 -14.95 -15.88 -7.09
CA ALA A 215 -14.92 -15.66 -5.64
C ALA A 215 -13.77 -14.74 -5.20
N VAL A 216 -12.62 -14.79 -5.88
CA VAL A 216 -11.49 -13.89 -5.63
C VAL A 216 -11.85 -12.47 -6.08
N VAL A 217 -12.37 -12.32 -7.31
CA VAL A 217 -12.79 -11.03 -7.86
C VAL A 217 -13.91 -10.41 -7.02
N LEU A 218 -14.90 -11.21 -6.61
CA LEU A 218 -15.98 -10.78 -5.72
C LEU A 218 -15.44 -10.28 -4.37
N GLY A 219 -14.45 -10.96 -3.79
CA GLY A 219 -13.81 -10.54 -2.55
C GLY A 219 -13.08 -9.20 -2.70
N GLU A 220 -12.40 -8.98 -3.82
CA GLU A 220 -11.68 -7.74 -4.15
C GLU A 220 -12.67 -6.57 -4.32
N LEU A 221 -13.70 -6.74 -5.15
CA LEU A 221 -14.75 -5.73 -5.37
C LEU A 221 -15.46 -5.33 -4.08
N LEU A 222 -15.81 -6.32 -3.23
CA LEU A 222 -16.44 -6.04 -1.95
C LEU A 222 -15.48 -5.42 -0.93
N SER A 223 -14.19 -5.73 -1.01
CA SER A 223 -13.18 -5.11 -0.15
C SER A 223 -13.03 -3.63 -0.46
N GLU A 224 -13.01 -3.27 -1.74
CA GLU A 224 -12.99 -1.88 -2.20
C GLU A 224 -14.25 -1.13 -1.77
N LEU A 225 -15.42 -1.74 -2.00
CA LEU A 225 -16.72 -1.13 -1.68
C LEU A 225 -16.95 -0.95 -0.18
N THR A 226 -16.49 -1.88 0.66
CA THR A 226 -16.74 -1.85 2.11
C THR A 226 -15.57 -1.33 2.94
N GLY A 227 -14.39 -1.24 2.34
CA GLY A 227 -13.12 -0.95 3.02
C GLY A 227 -12.73 -2.01 4.06
N LEU A 228 -13.31 -3.22 3.98
CA LEU A 228 -12.94 -4.35 4.82
C LEU A 228 -11.98 -5.27 4.05
N PRO A 229 -10.95 -5.84 4.68
CA PRO A 229 -10.12 -6.85 4.03
C PRO A 229 -10.90 -8.17 3.94
N LEU A 230 -11.55 -8.41 2.79
CA LEU A 230 -12.28 -9.65 2.53
C LEU A 230 -11.40 -10.59 1.72
N THR A 231 -10.99 -11.69 2.35
CA THR A 231 -10.28 -12.76 1.67
C THR A 231 -11.26 -13.66 0.90
N PRO A 232 -10.81 -14.39 -0.13
CA PRO A 232 -11.66 -15.34 -0.87
C PRO A 232 -12.30 -16.41 0.04
N THR A 233 -11.66 -16.73 1.16
CA THR A 233 -12.22 -17.63 2.19
C THR A 233 -13.53 -17.12 2.78
N THR A 234 -13.73 -15.81 2.88
CA THR A 234 -14.97 -15.22 3.41
C THR A 234 -16.19 -15.54 2.53
N VAL A 235 -16.00 -15.63 1.21
CA VAL A 235 -17.07 -16.04 0.27
C VAL A 235 -17.44 -17.52 0.46
N PHE A 236 -16.47 -18.36 0.84
CA PHE A 236 -16.73 -19.76 1.15
C PHE A 236 -17.35 -19.96 2.55
N ASP A 237 -16.94 -19.14 3.52
CA ASP A 237 -17.49 -19.15 4.88
C ASP A 237 -18.93 -18.62 4.92
N GLN A 238 -19.30 -17.77 3.96
CA GLN A 238 -20.64 -17.21 3.79
C GLN A 238 -21.19 -17.62 2.42
N PRO A 239 -21.72 -18.85 2.27
CA PRO A 239 -21.93 -19.49 0.97
C PRO A 239 -23.07 -18.88 0.14
N THR A 240 -23.85 -17.94 0.67
CA THR A 240 -24.94 -17.26 -0.04
C THR A 240 -24.75 -15.73 0.00
N PRO A 241 -25.22 -15.00 -1.03
CA PRO A 241 -25.20 -13.53 -1.05
C PRO A 241 -25.81 -12.90 0.22
N ARG A 242 -26.90 -13.48 0.73
CA ARG A 242 -27.56 -13.01 1.95
C ARG A 242 -26.72 -13.22 3.20
N ALA A 243 -26.08 -14.38 3.35
CA ALA A 243 -25.19 -14.66 4.47
C ALA A 243 -23.98 -13.71 4.47
N LEU A 244 -23.42 -13.44 3.29
CA LEU A 244 -22.30 -12.50 3.15
C LEU A 244 -22.73 -11.07 3.49
N ALA A 245 -23.89 -10.61 3.01
CA ALA A 245 -24.42 -9.29 3.36
C ALA A 245 -24.67 -9.11 4.87
N ASP A 246 -25.19 -10.13 5.56
CA ASP A 246 -25.38 -10.11 7.01
C ASP A 246 -24.04 -10.09 7.78
N HIS A 247 -23.04 -10.81 7.28
CA HIS A 247 -21.68 -10.78 7.83
C HIS A 247 -21.06 -9.38 7.69
N LEU A 248 -21.15 -8.77 6.50
CA LEU A 248 -20.65 -7.43 6.23
C LEU A 248 -21.34 -6.38 7.11
N TRP A 249 -22.66 -6.45 7.26
CA TRP A 249 -23.40 -5.57 8.18
C TRP A 249 -22.83 -5.62 9.61
N THR A 250 -22.60 -6.83 10.11
CA THR A 250 -22.07 -7.04 11.47
C THR A 250 -20.67 -6.45 11.61
N ARG A 251 -19.79 -6.68 10.62
CA ARG A 251 -18.42 -6.15 10.60
C ARG A 251 -18.37 -4.62 10.54
N LEU A 252 -19.19 -4.01 9.70
CA LEU A 252 -19.22 -2.55 9.51
C LEU A 252 -19.78 -1.81 10.72
N THR A 253 -20.82 -2.35 11.35
CA THR A 253 -21.44 -1.74 12.55
C THR A 253 -20.60 -1.93 13.81
N THR A 254 -19.98 -3.10 14.00
CA THR A 254 -19.12 -3.37 15.18
C THR A 254 -17.81 -2.57 15.15
N THR A 255 -17.27 -2.27 13.96
CA THR A 255 -16.00 -1.50 13.84
C THR A 255 -16.21 -0.03 14.21
N ALA A 256 -17.35 0.57 13.85
CA ALA A 256 -17.67 1.95 14.20
C ALA A 256 -17.94 2.15 15.70
N GLU A 257 -18.69 1.22 16.31
CA GLU A 257 -18.93 1.22 17.75
C GLU A 257 -17.66 0.90 18.56
N GLY A 258 -16.80 -0.01 18.09
CA GLY A 258 -15.54 -0.34 18.77
C GLY A 258 -14.50 0.79 18.74
N ALA A 259 -14.39 1.51 17.62
CA ALA A 259 -13.45 2.63 17.48
C ALA A 259 -13.85 3.84 18.35
N SER A 260 -15.15 4.16 18.40
CA SER A 260 -15.67 5.25 19.24
C SER A 260 -15.50 4.95 20.73
N VAL A 261 -15.82 3.73 21.18
CA VAL A 261 -15.61 3.31 22.59
C VAL A 261 -14.12 3.32 22.97
N SER A 262 -13.23 2.91 22.06
CA SER A 262 -11.77 2.95 22.30
C SER A 262 -11.22 4.37 22.42
N LEU A 263 -11.77 5.34 21.68
CA LEU A 263 -11.34 6.73 21.73
C LEU A 263 -11.81 7.40 23.02
N THR A 264 -13.07 7.19 23.43
CA THR A 264 -13.59 7.69 24.71
C THR A 264 -12.77 7.15 25.89
N ALA A 265 -12.50 5.84 25.92
CA ALA A 265 -11.67 5.24 26.98
C ALA A 265 -10.19 5.71 26.97
N ALA A 266 -9.70 6.22 25.84
CA ALA A 266 -8.36 6.83 25.78
C ALA A 266 -8.37 8.26 26.36
N LEU A 267 -9.44 9.02 26.10
CA LEU A 267 -9.63 10.35 26.67
C LEU A 267 -9.82 10.29 28.19
N ASP A 268 -10.64 9.37 28.69
CA ASP A 268 -10.85 9.19 30.14
C ASP A 268 -9.53 8.91 30.88
N ARG A 269 -8.67 8.04 30.31
CA ARG A 269 -7.35 7.74 30.88
C ARG A 269 -6.41 8.94 30.87
N LEU A 270 -6.51 9.80 29.86
CA LEU A 270 -5.72 11.01 29.77
C LEU A 270 -6.16 12.05 30.81
N GLU A 271 -7.47 12.21 31.01
CA GLU A 271 -8.03 13.09 32.05
C GLU A 271 -7.61 12.66 33.45
N GLU A 272 -7.67 11.36 33.74
CA GLU A 272 -7.21 10.79 35.01
C GLU A 272 -5.71 11.01 35.24
N ALA A 273 -4.89 10.79 34.20
CA ALA A 273 -3.45 11.02 34.27
C ALA A 273 -3.11 12.52 34.48
N ALA A 274 -3.84 13.43 33.84
CA ALA A 274 -3.66 14.87 33.99
C ALA A 274 -4.06 15.36 35.40
N ALA A 275 -5.11 14.78 35.99
CA ALA A 275 -5.55 15.07 37.34
C ALA A 275 -4.54 14.61 38.42
N GLY A 276 -3.75 13.57 38.12
CA GLY A 276 -2.72 13.04 39.02
C GLY A 276 -1.38 13.78 39.01
N LEU A 277 -1.19 14.79 38.16
CA LEU A 277 0.07 15.52 38.06
C LEU A 277 0.34 16.36 39.32
N SER A 278 1.50 16.14 39.93
CA SER A 278 2.00 16.92 41.06
C SER A 278 2.22 18.40 40.69
N GLY A 279 2.25 19.26 41.72
CA GLY A 279 2.55 20.70 41.58
C GLY A 279 4.04 21.02 41.74
N ASP A 280 4.92 20.04 41.57
CA ASP A 280 6.37 20.22 41.55
C ASP A 280 6.86 20.57 40.13
N ASP A 281 8.14 20.97 40.01
CA ASP A 281 8.72 21.43 38.74
C ASP A 281 8.63 20.35 37.63
N ALA A 282 8.66 19.06 38.01
CA ALA A 282 8.50 17.94 37.10
C ALA A 282 7.05 17.80 36.59
N GLY A 283 6.06 17.92 37.49
CA GLY A 283 4.64 17.91 37.13
C GLY A 283 4.25 19.11 36.28
N GLU A 284 4.82 20.28 36.52
CA GLU A 284 4.57 21.50 35.73
C GLU A 284 5.17 21.40 34.31
N SER A 285 6.36 20.79 34.18
CA SER A 285 6.99 20.52 32.87
C SER A 285 6.16 19.54 32.03
N LEU A 286 5.68 18.46 32.65
CA LEU A 286 4.79 17.48 32.00
C LEU A 286 3.44 18.09 31.62
N ARG A 287 2.86 18.93 32.49
CA ARG A 287 1.63 19.69 32.21
C ARG A 287 1.79 20.58 30.98
N THR A 288 2.91 21.29 30.90
CA THR A 288 3.24 22.16 29.75
C THR A 288 3.34 21.34 28.46
N GLU A 289 4.04 20.21 28.48
CA GLU A 289 4.16 19.34 27.30
C GLU A 289 2.82 18.73 26.86
N LEU A 290 1.99 18.30 27.82
CA LEU A 290 0.64 17.81 27.55
C LEU A 290 -0.24 18.87 26.89
N VAL A 291 -0.22 20.10 27.40
CA VAL A 291 -0.97 21.23 26.82
C VAL A 291 -0.50 21.51 25.39
N THR A 292 0.81 21.51 25.13
CA THR A 292 1.35 21.72 23.78
C THR A 292 0.89 20.64 22.80
N ARG A 293 0.98 19.36 23.19
CA ARG A 293 0.58 18.25 22.32
C ARG A 293 -0.93 18.20 22.08
N LEU A 294 -1.74 18.50 23.11
CA LEU A 294 -3.18 18.57 22.98
C LEU A 294 -3.62 19.78 22.14
N GLY A 295 -2.93 20.92 22.28
CA GLY A 295 -3.13 22.08 21.41
C GLY A 295 -2.87 21.75 19.95
N ALA A 296 -1.73 21.12 19.64
CA ALA A 296 -1.41 20.69 18.27
C ALA A 296 -2.40 19.65 17.72
N LEU A 297 -2.92 18.76 18.57
CA LEU A 297 -3.96 17.81 18.18
C LEU A 297 -5.30 18.52 17.92
N LEU A 298 -5.66 19.48 18.77
CA LEU A 298 -6.87 20.29 18.62
C LEU A 298 -6.81 21.14 17.35
N ASP A 299 -5.67 21.74 17.02
CA ASP A 299 -5.47 22.50 15.78
C ASP A 299 -5.64 21.62 14.53
N ARG A 300 -5.25 20.35 14.62
CA ARG A 300 -5.46 19.37 13.53
C ARG A 300 -6.90 18.90 13.40
N LEU A 301 -7.63 18.84 14.52
CA LEU A 301 -9.01 18.37 14.56
C LEU A 301 -10.03 19.49 14.38
N THR A 302 -9.62 20.74 14.58
CA THR A 302 -10.45 21.92 14.35
C THR A 302 -10.34 22.29 12.87
N PRO A 303 -11.43 22.22 12.09
CA PRO A 303 -11.40 22.65 10.70
C PRO A 303 -11.02 24.13 10.64
N ALA A 304 -10.04 24.47 9.78
CA ALA A 304 -9.60 25.84 9.62
C ALA A 304 -10.78 26.74 9.20
N PRO A 305 -10.94 27.94 9.77
CA PRO A 305 -11.91 28.89 9.24
C PRO A 305 -11.53 29.20 7.79
N GLU A 306 -12.51 29.08 6.88
CA GLU A 306 -12.34 29.42 5.48
C GLU A 306 -11.74 30.84 5.35
N GLY A 307 -10.49 30.94 4.88
CA GLY A 307 -9.88 32.21 4.47
C GLY A 307 -8.56 32.64 5.12
N ALA A 308 -7.90 31.84 5.96
CA ALA A 308 -6.56 32.19 6.48
C ALA A 308 -5.43 31.61 5.60
N SER A 309 -4.90 32.44 4.70
CA SER A 309 -3.71 32.18 3.87
C SER A 309 -2.50 31.73 4.71
N ALA A 310 -1.79 30.71 4.19
CA ALA A 310 -0.62 30.07 4.77
C ALA A 310 0.47 31.06 5.23
N GLY A 311 0.76 31.03 6.53
CA GLY A 311 1.99 31.57 7.09
C GLY A 311 3.21 30.76 6.62
N LYS A 312 4.32 31.47 6.37
CA LYS A 312 5.56 31.01 5.74
C LYS A 312 6.12 29.66 6.24
N PRO A 313 6.84 28.92 5.37
CA PRO A 313 7.46 27.65 5.71
C PRO A 313 8.59 27.82 6.73
N VAL A 314 8.68 26.87 7.64
CA VAL A 314 9.77 26.73 8.63
C VAL A 314 11.07 26.43 7.88
N GLU A 315 12.07 27.28 8.06
CA GLU A 315 13.42 27.11 7.52
C GLU A 315 14.09 25.84 8.09
N ALA A 316 15.00 25.30 7.28
CA ALA A 316 15.73 24.06 7.46
C ALA A 316 16.31 23.87 8.88
N ALA A 317 15.88 22.81 9.56
CA ALA A 317 16.68 22.21 10.62
C ALA A 317 17.99 21.70 9.98
N SER A 318 19.12 22.19 10.48
CA SER A 318 20.43 21.81 9.98
C SER A 318 20.78 20.38 10.45
N ALA A 319 21.61 19.66 9.68
CA ALA A 319 21.96 18.26 9.94
C ALA A 319 22.49 18.00 11.37
N GLU A 320 23.03 19.02 12.04
CA GLU A 320 23.51 18.94 13.42
C GLU A 320 22.37 18.77 14.45
N GLU A 321 21.17 19.32 14.20
CA GLU A 321 20.01 19.15 15.09
C GLU A 321 19.39 17.74 14.97
N LEU A 322 19.44 17.15 13.77
CA LEU A 322 19.00 15.76 13.54
C LEU A 322 19.93 14.72 14.19
N LEU A 323 21.24 14.99 14.22
CA LEU A 323 22.22 14.12 14.89
C LEU A 323 22.10 14.18 16.42
N ALA A 324 21.85 15.36 17.00
CA ALA A 324 21.63 15.52 18.43
C ALA A 324 20.34 14.82 18.93
N TYR A 325 19.32 14.71 18.07
CA TYR A 325 18.06 14.02 18.37
C TYR A 325 18.20 12.48 18.33
N LEU A 326 19.17 11.94 17.58
CA LEU A 326 19.43 10.50 17.50
C LEU A 326 20.28 10.00 18.67
N ASP A 327 21.24 10.80 19.14
CA ASP A 327 22.07 10.48 20.31
C ASP A 327 21.26 10.41 21.62
N THR A 328 20.12 11.09 21.69
CA THR A 328 19.23 11.06 22.86
C THR A 328 18.34 9.81 22.94
N ARG A 329 18.31 8.94 21.90
CA ARG A 329 17.45 7.73 21.89
C ARG A 329 18.20 6.40 21.77
N LEU A 330 19.52 6.40 21.64
CA LEU A 330 20.31 5.16 21.64
C LEU A 330 20.92 4.95 23.03
N PRO A 331 20.61 3.86 23.74
CA PRO A 331 21.31 3.54 24.98
C PRO A 331 22.77 3.21 24.66
N HIS A 332 23.71 3.92 25.30
CA HIS A 332 25.10 3.48 25.36
C HIS A 332 25.14 2.06 25.92
N ARG A 333 25.55 1.09 25.08
CA ARG A 333 25.97 -0.22 25.60
C ARG A 333 27.34 0.00 26.20
N ASP A 334 27.39 0.03 27.52
CA ASP A 334 28.63 -0.01 28.27
C ASP A 334 29.42 -1.26 27.88
N ASP A 335 30.61 -1.01 27.35
CA ASP A 335 31.70 -1.97 27.26
C ASP A 335 32.10 -2.33 28.70
N THR A 336 31.70 -3.51 29.17
CA THR A 336 32.32 -4.16 30.33
C THR A 336 32.33 -5.68 30.15
N GLY A 337 33.53 -6.24 30.00
CA GLY A 337 33.82 -7.67 30.21
C GLY A 337 34.45 -8.39 29.04
#